data_AF-A0A9Q5VB45-F1
#
_entry.id   AF-A0A9Q5VB45-F1
#
_cell.length_a   1.000
_cell.length_b   1.000
_cell.length_c   1.000
_cell.angle_alpha   90.00
_cell.angle_beta   90.00
_cell.angle_gamma   90.00
#
_symmetry.space_group_name_H-M   'P 1'
#
loop_
_entity.id
_entity.type
_entity.pdbx_description
1 polymer ?
#
loop_
_entity_poly.entity_id
_entity_poly.type
_entity_poly.pdbx_seq_one_letter_code
_entity_poly.pdbx_strand_id
1 'polypeptide(L)'
;MLSTPWLAALDLDLDTDDDIIKTKNLSALDVTCRLIISRYNLYQRENFFQVFNNPKCFYQSYQYLEILGLNQAASIQQLLDGPFEKYKDTWSTLSYLGLDCRENAQRILTNPQSFEQDFDGLIALRSAYESIVKEMEANQLKAHGLAGGNPIKFKGETVSVATSVGILHIQ
;
A
#
# COMPACT_ATOMS: atom_id res chain seq x y z
N MET A 1 -8.41 -39.16 -15.84
CA MET A 1 -8.78 -37.74 -15.95
C MET A 1 -8.80 -37.17 -14.55
N LEU A 2 -7.84 -36.31 -14.20
CA LEU A 2 -7.86 -35.60 -12.92
C LEU A 2 -8.93 -34.52 -13.03
N SER A 3 -10.07 -34.67 -12.36
CA SER A 3 -11.02 -33.58 -12.20
C SER A 3 -10.33 -32.50 -11.38
N THR A 4 -10.07 -31.35 -11.98
CA THR A 4 -9.51 -30.21 -11.26
C THR A 4 -10.56 -29.71 -10.25
N PRO A 5 -10.26 -29.68 -8.94
CA PRO A 5 -11.21 -29.26 -7.91
C PRO A 5 -11.81 -27.86 -8.16
N TRP A 6 -11.09 -26.99 -8.88
CA TRP A 6 -11.54 -25.64 -9.22
C TRP A 6 -12.66 -25.60 -10.28
N LEU A 7 -12.77 -26.59 -11.17
CA LEU A 7 -13.88 -26.67 -12.13
C LEU A 7 -15.16 -27.11 -11.41
N ALA A 8 -15.06 -28.04 -10.47
CA ALA A 8 -16.18 -28.45 -9.62
C ALA A 8 -16.67 -27.30 -8.73
N ALA A 9 -15.76 -26.44 -8.23
CA ALA A 9 -16.13 -25.24 -7.49
C ALA A 9 -16.81 -24.17 -8.35
N LEU A 10 -16.50 -24.10 -9.66
CA LEU A 10 -17.16 -23.20 -10.60
C LEU A 10 -18.58 -23.69 -10.94
N ASP A 11 -18.76 -25.01 -11.06
CA ASP A 11 -20.07 -25.64 -11.33
C ASP A 11 -20.99 -25.65 -10.10
N LEU A 12 -20.44 -25.81 -8.89
CA LEU A 12 -21.24 -25.82 -7.64
C LEU A 12 -21.84 -24.45 -7.30
N ASP A 13 -21.26 -23.36 -7.80
CA ASP A 13 -21.63 -21.97 -7.46
C ASP A 13 -22.60 -21.33 -8.49
N LEU A 14 -22.89 -22.01 -9.60
CA LEU A 14 -23.91 -21.60 -10.58
C LEU A 14 -25.30 -22.15 -10.25
N ASP A 15 -25.39 -23.11 -9.32
CA ASP A 15 -26.62 -23.81 -8.95
C ASP A 15 -27.13 -23.43 -7.54
N THR A 16 -26.50 -22.46 -6.88
CA THR A 16 -27.00 -21.92 -5.62
C THR A 16 -28.08 -20.87 -5.89
N ASP A 17 -29.28 -21.13 -5.37
CA ASP A 17 -30.45 -20.24 -5.28
C ASP A 17 -30.20 -19.00 -4.39
N ASP A 18 -29.00 -18.41 -4.45
CA ASP A 18 -28.71 -17.11 -3.84
C ASP A 18 -29.05 -16.01 -4.86
N ASP A 19 -30.16 -15.33 -4.61
CA ASP A 19 -30.66 -14.14 -5.35
C ASP A 19 -29.60 -13.01 -5.49
N ILE A 20 -28.48 -13.11 -4.76
CA ILE A 20 -27.34 -12.19 -4.84
C ILE A 20 -26.57 -12.35 -6.17
N ILE A 21 -26.58 -13.55 -6.78
CA ILE A 21 -25.82 -13.88 -7.99
C ILE A 21 -26.72 -13.88 -9.25
N LYS A 22 -28.03 -14.12 -9.10
CA LYS A 22 -28.96 -14.06 -10.23
C LYS A 22 -29.27 -12.60 -10.58
N THR A 23 -28.68 -12.14 -11.70
CA THR A 23 -29.02 -10.91 -12.49
C THR A 23 -28.22 -9.62 -12.26
N LYS A 24 -26.87 -9.70 -12.22
CA LYS A 24 -26.03 -8.58 -12.70
C LYS A 24 -25.12 -9.06 -13.81
N ASN A 25 -24.95 -8.24 -14.86
CA ASN A 25 -23.88 -8.39 -15.83
C ASN A 25 -22.54 -8.40 -15.06
N LEU A 26 -22.05 -9.58 -14.72
CA LEU A 26 -20.77 -9.74 -14.03
C LEU A 26 -19.70 -9.12 -14.93
N SER A 27 -19.01 -8.12 -14.42
CA SER A 27 -17.88 -7.55 -15.14
C SER A 27 -16.72 -8.53 -15.15
N ALA A 28 -15.77 -8.35 -16.07
CA ALA A 28 -14.53 -9.12 -16.06
C ALA A 28 -13.78 -8.98 -14.71
N LEU A 29 -13.91 -7.83 -14.04
CA LEU A 29 -13.35 -7.61 -12.71
C LEU A 29 -14.02 -8.51 -11.67
N ASP A 30 -15.35 -8.60 -11.66
CA ASP A 30 -16.09 -9.47 -10.74
C ASP A 30 -15.69 -10.94 -10.91
N VAL A 31 -15.56 -11.39 -12.16
CA VAL A 31 -15.09 -12.75 -12.47
C VAL A 31 -13.66 -12.95 -11.99
N THR A 32 -12.77 -11.98 -12.21
CA THR A 32 -11.37 -12.06 -11.75
C THR A 32 -11.30 -12.16 -10.22
N CYS A 33 -12.07 -11.34 -9.52
CA CYS A 33 -12.17 -11.37 -8.06
C CYS A 33 -12.67 -12.73 -7.55
N ARG A 34 -13.69 -13.32 -8.20
CA ARG A 34 -14.16 -14.69 -7.91
C ARG A 34 -13.03 -15.70 -8.01
N LEU A 35 -12.34 -15.70 -9.15
CA LEU A 35 -11.26 -16.65 -9.42
C LEU A 35 -10.11 -16.53 -8.40
N ILE A 36 -9.80 -15.31 -7.94
CA ILE A 36 -8.81 -15.10 -6.87
C ILE A 36 -9.28 -15.78 -5.58
N ILE A 37 -10.48 -15.49 -5.09
CA ILE A 37 -11.01 -16.09 -3.85
C ILE A 37 -11.04 -17.62 -3.96
N SER A 38 -11.51 -18.17 -5.09
CA SER A 38 -11.56 -19.61 -5.34
C SER A 38 -10.17 -20.24 -5.36
N ARG A 39 -9.19 -19.60 -6.00
CA ARG A 39 -7.79 -20.07 -6.06
C ARG A 39 -7.18 -20.30 -4.68
N TYR A 40 -7.55 -19.47 -3.70
CA TYR A 40 -7.04 -19.56 -2.33
C TYR A 40 -7.96 -20.31 -1.37
N ASN A 41 -9.03 -20.94 -1.88
CA ASN A 41 -9.98 -21.70 -1.07
C ASN A 41 -10.70 -20.84 0.00
N LEU A 42 -11.00 -19.58 -0.34
CA LEU A 42 -11.59 -18.58 0.56
C LEU A 42 -13.09 -18.32 0.28
N TYR A 43 -13.81 -19.30 -0.27
CA TYR A 43 -15.19 -19.21 -0.80
C TYR A 43 -16.30 -19.05 0.27
N GLN A 44 -16.03 -18.34 1.36
CA GLN A 44 -17.03 -18.05 2.38
C GLN A 44 -17.97 -16.93 1.90
N ARG A 45 -19.24 -16.98 2.30
CA ARG A 45 -20.27 -16.01 1.88
C ARG A 45 -19.85 -14.58 2.25
N GLU A 46 -19.28 -14.41 3.42
CA GLU A 46 -18.79 -13.13 3.96
C GLU A 46 -17.68 -12.56 3.09
N ASN A 47 -16.73 -13.40 2.66
CA ASN A 47 -15.64 -13.01 1.76
C ASN A 47 -16.17 -12.54 0.40
N PHE A 48 -17.14 -13.27 -0.17
CA PHE A 48 -17.78 -12.84 -1.41
C PHE A 48 -18.52 -11.52 -1.25
N PHE A 49 -19.29 -11.35 -0.19
CA PHE A 49 -20.00 -10.10 0.09
C PHE A 49 -19.03 -8.91 0.18
N GLN A 50 -17.94 -9.05 0.93
CA GLN A 50 -16.91 -8.03 1.04
C GLN A 50 -16.33 -7.64 -0.33
N VAL A 51 -15.97 -8.65 -1.14
CA VAL A 51 -15.32 -8.41 -2.43
C VAL A 51 -16.28 -7.82 -3.46
N PHE A 52 -17.54 -8.24 -3.54
CA PHE A 52 -18.48 -7.68 -4.52
C PHE A 52 -19.04 -6.32 -4.15
N ASN A 53 -19.00 -5.93 -2.87
CA ASN A 53 -19.31 -4.56 -2.51
C ASN A 53 -18.24 -3.59 -3.02
N ASN A 54 -16.97 -4.03 -3.06
CA ASN A 54 -15.83 -3.19 -3.42
C ASN A 54 -14.78 -3.93 -4.29
N PRO A 55 -15.13 -4.44 -5.49
CA PRO A 55 -14.27 -5.35 -6.25
C PRO A 55 -12.99 -4.67 -6.75
N LYS A 56 -13.07 -3.37 -7.03
CA LYS A 56 -11.90 -2.57 -7.42
C LYS A 56 -10.88 -2.44 -6.27
N CYS A 57 -11.35 -2.15 -5.06
CA CYS A 57 -10.46 -2.01 -3.89
C CYS A 57 -9.80 -3.34 -3.52
N PHE A 58 -10.56 -4.43 -3.58
CA PHE A 58 -10.01 -5.77 -3.39
C PHE A 58 -8.94 -6.10 -4.44
N TYR A 59 -9.25 -5.94 -5.73
CA TYR A 59 -8.30 -6.28 -6.79
C TYR A 59 -7.02 -5.44 -6.71
N GLN A 60 -7.13 -4.13 -6.47
CA GLN A 60 -5.96 -3.26 -6.29
C GLN A 60 -5.11 -3.68 -5.10
N SER A 61 -5.73 -4.02 -3.96
CA SER A 61 -5.00 -4.49 -2.79
C SER A 61 -4.36 -5.86 -3.03
N TYR A 62 -5.06 -6.78 -3.72
CA TYR A 62 -4.50 -8.07 -4.12
C TYR A 62 -3.25 -7.88 -5.01
N GLN A 63 -3.31 -7.01 -6.02
CA GLN A 63 -2.16 -6.72 -6.88
C GLN A 63 -0.98 -6.17 -6.09
N TYR A 64 -1.24 -5.30 -5.11
CA TYR A 64 -0.21 -4.78 -4.22
C TYR A 64 0.43 -5.90 -3.39
N LEU A 65 -0.37 -6.79 -2.80
CA LEU A 65 0.14 -7.97 -2.10
C LEU A 65 0.95 -8.88 -3.02
N GLU A 66 0.52 -9.08 -4.28
CA GLU A 66 1.24 -9.91 -5.25
C GLU A 66 2.63 -9.34 -5.58
N ILE A 67 2.73 -8.03 -5.80
CA ILE A 67 4.02 -7.33 -6.03
C ILE A 67 4.98 -7.54 -4.84
N LEU A 68 4.45 -7.56 -3.61
CA LEU A 68 5.24 -7.75 -2.39
C LEU A 68 5.47 -9.22 -2.01
N GLY A 69 4.95 -10.17 -2.79
CA GLY A 69 5.02 -11.60 -2.46
C GLY A 69 4.22 -11.98 -1.21
N LEU A 70 3.11 -11.27 -0.96
CA LEU A 70 2.13 -11.47 0.13
C LEU A 70 0.79 -12.06 -0.36
N ASN A 71 0.78 -12.73 -1.51
CA ASN A 71 -0.42 -13.34 -2.08
C ASN A 71 -0.74 -14.75 -1.54
N GLN A 72 -0.32 -15.08 -0.31
CA GLN A 72 -0.75 -16.31 0.38
C GLN A 72 -2.17 -16.18 0.94
N ALA A 73 -2.88 -17.31 1.05
CA ALA A 73 -4.26 -17.35 1.53
C ALA A 73 -4.46 -16.62 2.88
N ALA A 74 -3.50 -16.74 3.82
CA ALA A 74 -3.58 -16.07 5.12
C ALA A 74 -3.57 -14.54 5.00
N SER A 75 -2.70 -13.98 4.16
CA SER A 75 -2.61 -12.52 3.96
C SER A 75 -3.81 -12.00 3.17
N ILE A 76 -4.35 -12.79 2.24
CA ILE A 76 -5.59 -12.45 1.54
C ILE A 76 -6.77 -12.50 2.51
N GLN A 77 -6.84 -13.46 3.43
CA GLN A 77 -7.86 -13.49 4.47
C GLN A 77 -7.75 -12.27 5.40
N GLN A 78 -6.54 -11.90 5.84
CA GLN A 78 -6.33 -10.67 6.63
C GLN A 78 -6.78 -9.40 5.90
N LEU A 79 -6.56 -9.36 4.58
CA LEU A 79 -7.07 -8.29 3.72
C LEU A 79 -8.61 -8.28 3.75
N LEU A 80 -9.27 -9.45 3.57
CA LEU A 80 -10.73 -9.62 3.56
C LEU A 80 -11.39 -9.31 4.93
N ASP A 81 -10.69 -9.59 6.02
CA ASP A 81 -11.14 -9.32 7.40
C ASP A 81 -11.06 -7.81 7.74
N GLY A 82 -10.26 -7.05 6.98
CA GLY A 82 -10.02 -5.64 7.19
C GLY A 82 -10.91 -4.70 6.38
N PRO A 83 -10.83 -3.38 6.65
CA PRO A 83 -11.61 -2.38 5.93
C PRO A 83 -10.97 -2.05 4.56
N PHE A 84 -11.42 -2.71 3.48
CA PHE A 84 -10.89 -2.49 2.11
C PHE A 84 -10.77 -1.04 1.68
N GLU A 85 -11.75 -0.23 2.04
CA GLU A 85 -11.83 1.17 1.63
C GLU A 85 -10.65 1.98 2.16
N LYS A 86 -10.07 1.58 3.31
CA LYS A 86 -8.92 2.25 3.90
C LYS A 86 -7.60 1.85 3.27
N TYR A 87 -7.46 0.57 2.90
CA TYR A 87 -6.19 0.03 2.44
C TYR A 87 -5.65 0.74 1.19
N LYS A 88 -6.51 1.23 0.30
CA LYS A 88 -6.06 2.00 -0.87
C LYS A 88 -5.23 3.23 -0.47
N ASP A 89 -5.71 3.99 0.51
CA ASP A 89 -5.02 5.19 0.98
C ASP A 89 -3.77 4.77 1.77
N THR A 90 -3.86 3.70 2.56
CA THR A 90 -2.72 3.12 3.30
C THR A 90 -1.57 2.70 2.37
N TRP A 91 -1.85 2.00 1.27
CA TRP A 91 -0.82 1.58 0.29
C TRP A 91 -0.20 2.78 -0.42
N SER A 92 -1.03 3.79 -0.76
CA SER A 92 -0.55 5.01 -1.40
C SER A 92 0.37 5.80 -0.46
N THR A 93 0.01 5.90 0.82
CA THR A 93 0.84 6.52 1.86
C THR A 93 2.15 5.77 2.06
N LEU A 94 2.14 4.44 2.11
CA LEU A 94 3.37 3.65 2.20
C LEU A 94 4.32 3.93 1.05
N SER A 95 3.81 3.92 -0.19
CA SER A 95 4.64 4.17 -1.36
C SER A 95 5.14 5.62 -1.39
N TYR A 96 4.29 6.60 -1.05
CA TYR A 96 4.72 7.99 -0.88
C TYR A 96 5.81 8.12 0.17
N LEU A 97 5.75 7.38 1.28
CA LEU A 97 6.77 7.41 2.33
C LEU A 97 8.03 6.60 1.98
N GLY A 98 8.02 5.80 0.91
CA GLY A 98 9.11 4.87 0.58
C GLY A 98 9.22 3.71 1.57
N LEU A 99 8.07 3.31 2.15
CA LEU A 99 7.93 2.27 3.16
C LEU A 99 7.17 1.06 2.63
N ASP A 100 6.93 0.99 1.32
CA ASP A 100 6.24 -0.08 0.59
C ASP A 100 7.08 -1.36 0.47
N CYS A 101 7.53 -1.88 1.62
CA CYS A 101 8.15 -3.19 1.74
C CYS A 101 7.18 -4.22 2.31
N ARG A 102 7.53 -5.49 2.10
CA ARG A 102 6.77 -6.66 2.56
C ARG A 102 6.47 -6.60 4.06
N GLU A 103 7.46 -6.22 4.86
CA GLU A 103 7.37 -6.22 6.32
C GLU A 103 6.34 -5.20 6.82
N ASN A 104 6.33 -4.00 6.25
CA ASN A 104 5.37 -2.96 6.62
C ASN A 104 3.96 -3.30 6.14
N ALA A 105 3.81 -3.82 4.91
CA ALA A 105 2.52 -4.28 4.41
C ALA A 105 1.93 -5.39 5.29
N GLN A 106 2.74 -6.37 5.72
CA GLN A 106 2.30 -7.43 6.62
C GLN A 106 1.90 -6.90 8.01
N ARG A 107 2.59 -5.88 8.53
CA ARG A 107 2.21 -5.21 9.79
C ARG A 107 0.85 -4.54 9.67
N ILE A 108 0.59 -3.84 8.56
CA ILE A 108 -0.71 -3.22 8.27
C ILE A 108 -1.81 -4.27 8.19
N LEU A 109 -1.60 -5.38 7.48
CA LEU A 109 -2.60 -6.45 7.40
C LEU A 109 -2.93 -7.06 8.78
N THR A 110 -1.94 -7.14 9.67
CA THR A 110 -2.11 -7.77 10.99
C THR A 110 -2.72 -6.79 12.00
N ASN A 111 -2.40 -5.51 11.90
CA ASN A 111 -2.93 -4.46 12.78
C ASN A 111 -3.00 -3.11 12.04
N PRO A 112 -4.08 -2.87 11.27
CA PRO A 112 -4.20 -1.67 10.44
C PRO A 112 -4.06 -0.36 11.23
N GLN A 113 -4.61 -0.33 12.46
CA GLN A 113 -4.60 0.87 13.30
C GLN A 113 -3.20 1.24 13.81
N SER A 114 -2.33 0.25 14.06
CA SER A 114 -1.01 0.51 14.64
C SER A 114 -0.08 1.33 13.76
N PHE A 115 -0.29 1.29 12.44
CA PHE A 115 0.58 1.96 11.48
C PHE A 115 -0.02 3.29 11.01
N GLU A 116 -1.35 3.41 11.00
CA GLU A 116 -2.06 4.64 10.65
C GLU A 116 -1.79 5.79 11.64
N GLN A 117 -1.60 5.49 12.93
CA GLN A 117 -1.36 6.51 13.96
C GLN A 117 -0.10 7.35 13.73
N ASP A 118 0.89 6.78 13.04
CA ASP A 118 2.17 7.44 12.78
C ASP A 118 2.19 8.18 11.42
N PHE A 119 1.17 8.02 10.58
CA PHE A 119 1.17 8.54 9.20
C PHE A 119 1.31 10.06 9.12
N ASP A 120 0.54 10.81 9.90
CA ASP A 120 0.60 12.27 9.83
C ASP A 120 2.00 12.80 10.17
N GLY A 121 2.64 12.21 11.18
CA GLY A 121 4.00 12.54 11.58
C GLY A 121 5.04 12.18 10.50
N LEU A 122 4.91 11.00 9.89
CA LEU A 122 5.81 10.56 8.83
C LEU A 122 5.65 11.38 7.55
N ILE A 123 4.42 11.77 7.19
CA ILE A 123 4.12 12.64 6.05
C ILE A 123 4.71 14.03 6.28
N ALA A 124 4.55 14.59 7.48
CA ALA A 124 5.14 15.87 7.84
C ALA A 124 6.67 15.82 7.77
N LEU A 125 7.27 14.74 8.29
CA LEU A 125 8.73 14.54 8.26
C LEU A 125 9.24 14.43 6.82
N ARG A 126 8.56 13.64 5.97
CA ARG A 126 8.93 13.52 4.56
C ARG A 126 8.77 14.85 3.82
N SER A 127 7.69 15.57 4.06
CA SER A 127 7.46 16.89 3.46
C SER A 127 8.56 17.89 3.84
N ALA A 128 8.97 17.90 5.12
CA ALA A 128 10.08 18.73 5.59
C ALA A 128 11.40 18.35 4.91
N TYR A 129 11.69 17.05 4.80
CA TYR A 129 12.86 16.55 4.09
C TYR A 129 12.85 16.96 2.60
N GLU A 130 11.74 16.76 1.89
CA GLU A 130 11.59 17.14 0.48
C GLU A 130 11.76 18.65 0.28
N SER A 131 11.26 19.47 1.21
CA SER A 131 11.47 20.93 1.19
C SER A 131 12.93 21.30 1.37
N ILE A 132 13.62 20.69 2.35
CA ILE A 132 15.04 20.91 2.60
C ILE A 132 15.85 20.52 1.36
N VAL A 133 15.63 19.33 0.80
CA VAL A 133 16.32 18.87 -0.41
C VAL A 133 16.10 19.82 -1.59
N LYS A 134 14.86 20.24 -1.83
CA LYS A 134 14.53 21.18 -2.90
C LYS A 134 15.23 22.52 -2.73
N GLU A 135 15.23 23.08 -1.52
CA GLU A 135 15.92 24.33 -1.23
C GLU A 135 17.45 24.20 -1.32
N MET A 136 17.99 23.05 -0.95
CA MET A 136 19.42 22.73 -1.14
C MET A 136 19.76 22.72 -2.63
N GLU A 137 19.03 21.96 -3.45
CA GLU A 137 19.23 21.88 -4.90
C GLU A 137 19.09 23.22 -5.61
N ALA A 138 18.22 24.10 -5.10
CA ALA A 138 18.03 25.44 -5.63
C ALA A 138 19.06 26.46 -5.13
N ASN A 139 20.01 26.07 -4.27
CA ASN A 139 20.91 26.99 -3.55
C ASN A 139 20.13 28.10 -2.83
N GLN A 140 19.06 27.74 -2.13
CA GLN A 140 18.15 28.65 -1.42
C GLN A 140 18.01 28.30 0.06
N LEU A 141 18.45 27.11 0.49
CA LEU A 141 18.33 26.69 1.88
C LEU A 141 19.13 27.61 2.79
N LYS A 142 18.44 28.26 3.72
CA LYS A 142 19.06 29.06 4.77
C LYS A 142 19.34 28.18 5.99
N ALA A 143 20.59 28.12 6.39
CA ALA A 143 21.02 27.39 7.58
C ALA A 143 21.73 28.34 8.55
N HIS A 144 21.66 28.00 9.85
CA HIS A 144 22.37 28.71 10.91
C HIS A 144 23.26 27.71 11.65
N GLY A 145 24.58 27.92 11.59
CA GLY A 145 25.52 27.14 12.39
C GLY A 145 25.60 27.69 13.80
N LEU A 146 25.33 26.86 14.82
CA LEU A 146 25.50 27.22 16.24
C LEU A 146 26.95 27.61 16.59
N ALA A 147 27.93 27.11 15.82
CA ALA A 147 29.36 27.45 15.94
C ALA A 147 30.04 27.75 14.58
N GLY A 148 29.26 27.80 13.48
CA GLY A 148 29.74 28.05 12.11
C GLY A 148 30.63 26.96 11.50
N GLY A 149 30.67 26.90 10.15
CA GLY A 149 31.71 26.17 9.41
C GLY A 149 31.64 24.64 9.45
N ASN A 150 30.58 24.05 10.01
CA ASN A 150 30.44 22.58 10.03
C ASN A 150 30.22 22.06 8.59
N PRO A 151 31.07 21.13 8.12
CA PRO A 151 30.85 20.47 6.86
C PRO A 151 29.62 19.56 6.97
N ILE A 152 28.66 19.74 6.08
CA ILE A 152 27.57 18.79 5.85
C ILE A 152 27.83 18.04 4.56
N LYS A 153 27.42 16.78 4.49
CA LYS A 153 27.46 16.01 3.25
C LYS A 153 26.10 16.04 2.57
N PHE A 154 26.08 16.42 1.31
CA PHE A 154 24.89 16.35 0.46
C PHE A 154 25.27 15.73 -0.88
N LYS A 155 24.56 14.67 -1.30
CA LYS A 155 24.88 13.89 -2.51
C LYS A 155 26.34 13.43 -2.64
N GLY A 156 27.02 13.22 -1.52
CA GLY A 156 28.43 12.81 -1.47
C GLY A 156 29.43 13.96 -1.49
N GLU A 157 28.98 15.19 -1.71
CA GLU A 157 29.78 16.40 -1.70
C GLU A 157 29.75 17.08 -0.33
N THR A 158 30.85 17.75 0.03
CA THR A 158 30.96 18.49 1.27
C THR A 158 30.52 19.94 1.02
N VAL A 159 29.46 20.37 1.70
CA VAL A 159 28.95 21.75 1.68
C VAL A 159 29.22 22.38 3.06
N SER A 160 29.72 23.60 3.09
CA SER A 160 30.00 24.32 4.35
C SER A 160 28.84 25.24 4.73
N VAL A 161 28.38 25.14 5.98
CA VAL A 161 27.39 26.08 6.53
C VAL A 161 28.07 27.40 6.86
N ALA A 162 27.45 28.51 6.45
CA ALA A 162 27.93 29.85 6.78
C ALA A 162 28.04 30.06 8.30
N THR A 163 28.97 30.92 8.72
CA THR A 163 29.22 31.29 10.13
C THR A 163 28.09 32.11 10.77
N SER A 164 27.14 32.58 9.98
CA SER A 164 25.90 33.25 10.39
C SER A 164 24.69 32.62 9.65
N VAL A 165 23.48 33.19 9.74
CA VAL A 165 22.38 32.76 8.86
C VAL A 165 22.78 33.05 7.41
N GLY A 166 22.98 31.99 6.63
CA GLY A 166 23.44 32.11 5.24
C GLY A 166 22.84 31.03 4.35
N ILE A 167 22.87 31.30 3.05
CA ILE A 167 22.44 30.34 2.03
C ILE A 167 23.52 29.27 1.88
N LEU A 168 23.09 28.00 1.83
CA LEU A 168 23.96 26.89 1.48
C LEU A 168 24.14 26.84 -0.03
N HIS A 169 25.39 26.90 -0.48
CA HIS A 169 25.77 26.76 -1.87
C HIS A 169 26.37 25.37 -2.12
N ILE A 170 25.68 24.57 -2.92
CA ILE A 170 26.18 23.32 -3.49
C ILE A 170 27.04 23.68 -4.71
N GLN A 171 28.24 23.10 -4.80
CA GLN A 171 29.19 23.35 -5.89
C GLN A 171 28.87 22.56 -7.15
#